data_AF-A0AAU2E6V5-F1
#
_entry.id   AF-A0AAU2E6V5-F1
#
_cell.length_a   1.000
_cell.length_b   1.000
_cell.length_c   1.000
_cell.angle_alpha   90.00
_cell.angle_beta   90.00
_cell.angle_gamma   90.00
#
_symmetry.space_group_name_H-M   'P 1'
#
loop_
_entity.id
_entity.type
_entity.pdbx_description
1 polymer ?
#
loop_
_entity_poly.entity_id
_entity_poly.type
_entity_poly.pdbx_seq_one_letter_code
_entity_poly.pdbx_strand_id
1 'polypeptide(L)'
;MAISRVLRYLESRRNLVGCAAGAGGVGLSLAGLTGGWGPAVIVAMYLAGAIVVPPSPSASPPPAALGPGVELTGLAERVAAIGLPSSVGAEQLLVALGAADPGRVERIVRWELPVALDGYVRARCWEALAPGGVDPTAALKAELDRMSGLL
;
A
#
# COMPACT_ATOMS: atom_id res chain seq x y z
N MET A 1 -11.83 1.74 21.30
CA MET A 1 -12.64 2.52 20.33
C MET A 1 -12.00 3.86 19.92
N ALA A 2 -11.42 4.65 20.84
CA ALA A 2 -10.78 5.93 20.50
C ALA A 2 -9.50 5.77 19.64
N ILE A 3 -8.62 4.84 20.02
CA ILE A 3 -7.36 4.55 19.29
C ILE A 3 -7.64 4.14 17.83
N SER A 4 -8.66 3.31 17.59
CA SER A 4 -9.03 2.88 16.23
C SER A 4 -9.47 4.04 15.33
N ARG A 5 -10.09 5.08 15.90
CA ARG A 5 -10.44 6.31 15.16
C ARG A 5 -9.22 7.17 14.88
N VAL A 6 -8.31 7.28 15.85
CA VAL A 6 -7.06 8.01 15.68
C VAL A 6 -6.17 7.35 14.62
N LEU A 7 -5.98 6.03 14.67
CA LEU A 7 -5.22 5.29 13.66
C LEU A 7 -5.82 5.46 12.26
N ARG A 8 -7.14 5.33 12.14
CA ARG A 8 -7.84 5.56 10.87
C ARG A 8 -7.65 6.99 10.34
N TYR A 9 -7.60 7.99 11.22
CA TYR A 9 -7.31 9.36 10.83
C TYR A 9 -5.86 9.51 10.36
N LEU A 10 -4.90 8.96 11.10
CA LEU A 10 -3.48 9.04 10.78
C LEU A 10 -3.14 8.36 9.45
N GLU A 11 -3.76 7.22 9.17
CA GLU A 11 -3.63 6.45 7.93
C GLU A 11 -4.46 7.01 6.77
N SER A 12 -5.32 8.01 7.02
CA SER A 12 -6.11 8.62 5.96
C SER A 12 -5.17 9.26 4.94
N ARG A 13 -5.43 9.00 3.65
CA ARG A 13 -4.72 9.66 2.53
C ARG A 13 -4.68 11.18 2.70
N ARG A 14 -5.74 11.75 3.28
CA ARG A 14 -5.86 13.18 3.56
C ARG A 14 -4.79 13.68 4.54
N ASN A 15 -4.61 12.95 5.63
CA ASN A 15 -3.60 13.27 6.65
C ASN A 15 -2.19 13.04 6.08
N LEU A 16 -1.97 11.94 5.36
CA LEU A 16 -0.66 11.62 4.79
C LEU A 16 -0.17 12.67 3.77
N VAL A 17 -1.03 13.08 2.83
CA VAL A 17 -0.66 14.13 1.85
C VAL A 17 -0.53 15.49 2.52
N GLY A 18 -1.37 15.79 3.52
CA GLY A 18 -1.19 16.96 4.37
C GLY A 18 0.18 16.96 5.05
N CYS A 19 0.58 15.86 5.70
CA CYS A 19 1.88 15.72 6.35
C CYS A 19 3.05 15.90 5.36
N ALA A 20 2.97 15.29 4.18
CA ALA A 20 4.00 15.44 3.14
C ALA A 20 4.15 16.90 2.68
N ALA A 21 3.02 17.59 2.43
CA ALA A 21 3.03 19.01 2.06
C ALA A 21 3.54 19.90 3.21
N GLY A 22 3.11 19.63 4.44
CA GLY A 22 3.60 20.31 5.64
C GLY A 22 5.11 20.16 5.84
N ALA A 23 5.67 18.97 5.58
CA ALA A 23 7.12 18.74 5.59
C ALA A 23 7.85 19.57 4.52
N GLY A 24 7.25 19.76 3.34
CA GLY A 24 7.72 20.74 2.35
C GLY A 24 7.76 22.16 2.89
N GLY A 25 6.74 22.58 3.64
CA GLY A 25 6.69 23.86 4.36
C GLY A 25 7.80 24.02 5.41
N VAL A 26 8.17 22.92 6.09
CA VAL A 26 9.32 22.91 7.01
C VAL A 26 10.62 23.13 6.23
N GLY A 27 10.81 22.43 5.10
CA GLY A 27 11.95 22.62 4.21
C GLY A 27 12.09 24.07 3.73
N LEU A 28 10.99 24.69 3.30
CA LEU A 28 10.96 26.10 2.91
C LEU A 28 11.37 27.04 4.06
N SER A 29 10.94 26.75 5.29
CA SER A 29 11.28 27.56 6.46
C SER A 29 12.76 27.42 6.84
N LEU A 30 13.31 26.21 6.79
CA LEU A 30 14.74 25.97 7.02
C LEU A 30 15.62 26.62 5.95
N ALA A 31 15.13 26.74 4.72
CA ALA A 31 15.81 27.46 3.64
C ALA A 31 15.72 29.00 3.77
N GLY A 32 15.03 29.53 4.78
CA GLY A 32 14.88 30.97 5.00
C GLY A 32 13.87 31.65 4.08
N LEU A 33 13.11 30.89 3.27
CA LEU A 33 12.19 31.42 2.25
C LEU A 33 10.87 31.95 2.85
N THR A 34 10.59 31.65 4.12
CA THR A 34 9.33 32.01 4.79
C THR A 34 9.46 33.22 5.72
N GLY A 35 10.68 33.71 5.98
CA GLY A 35 10.93 34.79 6.94
C GLY A 35 10.34 34.47 8.33
N GLY A 36 9.63 35.43 8.92
CA GLY A 36 8.97 35.24 10.23
C GLY A 36 7.68 34.40 10.19
N TRP A 37 7.22 33.99 9.01
CA TRP A 37 5.93 33.31 8.82
C TRP A 37 6.03 31.78 8.75
N GLY A 38 7.17 31.19 9.08
CA GLY A 38 7.42 29.75 8.95
C GLY A 38 6.29 28.85 9.47
N PRO A 39 5.82 29.01 10.73
CA PRO A 39 4.71 28.23 11.26
C PRO A 39 3.42 28.35 10.43
N ALA A 40 3.09 29.55 9.95
CA ALA A 40 1.91 29.77 9.12
C ALA A 40 2.01 29.07 7.76
N VAL A 41 3.19 29.10 7.13
CA VAL A 41 3.45 28.42 5.85
C VAL A 41 3.33 26.90 5.99
N ILE A 42 3.84 26.32 7.07
CA ILE A 42 3.73 24.88 7.36
C ILE A 42 2.27 24.46 7.49
N VAL A 43 1.48 25.20 8.29
CA VAL A 43 0.05 24.93 8.47
C VAL A 43 -0.71 25.09 7.15
N ALA A 44 -0.42 26.13 6.38
CA ALA A 44 -1.06 26.38 5.08
C ALA A 44 -0.76 25.25 4.09
N MET A 45 0.49 24.80 3.99
CA MET A 45 0.85 23.69 3.13
C MET A 45 0.21 22.38 3.58
N TYR A 46 0.15 22.10 4.88
CA TYR A 46 -0.54 20.92 5.41
C TYR A 46 -2.02 20.91 5.00
N LEU A 47 -2.73 22.02 5.22
CA LEU A 47 -4.14 22.15 4.88
C LEU A 47 -4.36 22.05 3.37
N ALA A 48 -3.50 22.67 2.56
CA ALA A 48 -3.56 22.58 1.11
C ALA A 48 -3.42 21.13 0.63
N GLY A 49 -2.41 20.40 1.12
CA GLY A 49 -2.21 18.98 0.80
C GLY A 49 -3.40 18.11 1.22
N ALA A 50 -3.96 18.38 2.40
CA ALA A 50 -5.15 17.66 2.88
C ALA A 50 -6.40 17.94 2.02
N ILE A 51 -6.57 19.15 1.45
CA ILE A 51 -7.76 19.49 0.66
C ILE A 51 -7.70 18.90 -0.74
N VAL A 52 -6.52 18.83 -1.36
CA VAL A 52 -6.33 18.30 -2.72
C VAL A 52 -6.74 16.83 -2.84
N VAL A 53 -6.65 16.06 -1.75
CA VAL A 53 -6.97 14.64 -1.78
C VAL A 53 -8.49 14.42 -1.78
N PRO A 54 -9.04 13.69 -2.78
CA PRO A 54 -10.45 13.33 -2.79
C PRO A 54 -10.80 12.44 -1.59
N PRO A 55 -12.04 12.52 -1.07
CA PRO A 55 -12.47 11.69 0.04
C PRO A 55 -12.28 10.21 -0.32
N SER A 56 -11.67 9.46 0.60
CA SER A 56 -11.56 8.01 0.40
C SER A 56 -12.97 7.41 0.38
N PRO A 57 -13.27 6.49 -0.54
CA PRO A 57 -14.55 5.80 -0.52
C PRO A 57 -14.72 5.17 0.86
N SER A 58 -15.89 5.40 1.47
CA SER A 58 -16.26 4.79 2.73
C SER A 58 -15.97 3.31 2.65
N ALA A 59 -15.20 2.78 3.62
CA ALA A 59 -14.98 1.35 3.72
C ALA A 59 -16.34 0.66 3.64
N SER A 60 -16.55 -0.10 2.57
CA SER A 60 -17.70 -0.97 2.44
C SER A 60 -17.77 -1.80 3.74
N PRO A 61 -18.96 -2.03 4.33
CA PRO A 61 -19.07 -2.87 5.52
C PRO A 61 -18.28 -4.16 5.30
N PRO A 62 -17.62 -4.70 6.36
CA PRO A 62 -16.84 -5.92 6.22
C PRO A 62 -17.73 -6.92 5.50
N PRO A 63 -17.27 -7.47 4.37
CA PRO A 63 -18.12 -8.34 3.61
C PRO A 63 -18.56 -9.47 4.51
N ALA A 64 -19.87 -9.70 4.60
CA ALA A 64 -20.39 -10.95 5.12
C ALA A 64 -19.69 -12.05 4.31
N ALA A 65 -18.77 -12.80 4.95
CA ALA A 65 -17.82 -13.74 4.35
C ALA A 65 -18.02 -13.89 2.84
N LEU A 66 -17.50 -12.92 2.07
CA LEU A 66 -17.65 -12.94 0.64
C LEU A 66 -16.95 -14.21 0.17
N GLY A 67 -17.65 -15.04 -0.62
CA GLY A 67 -17.11 -16.33 -1.04
C GLY A 67 -15.72 -16.18 -1.68
N PRO A 68 -14.89 -17.24 -1.70
CA PRO A 68 -13.49 -17.18 -2.12
C PRO A 68 -13.25 -16.43 -3.43
N GLY A 69 -14.18 -16.55 -4.39
CA GLY A 69 -14.10 -15.86 -5.69
C GLY A 69 -14.10 -14.33 -5.60
N VAL A 70 -14.84 -13.73 -4.66
CA VAL A 70 -14.88 -12.25 -4.56
C VAL A 70 -13.67 -11.70 -3.81
N GLU A 71 -13.12 -12.43 -2.84
CA GLU A 71 -11.82 -12.10 -2.25
C GLU A 71 -10.70 -12.16 -3.31
N LEU A 72 -10.72 -13.16 -4.19
CA LEU A 72 -9.79 -13.31 -5.32
C LEU A 72 -9.90 -12.16 -6.33
N THR A 73 -11.10 -11.70 -6.67
CA THR A 73 -11.28 -10.53 -7.56
C THR A 73 -10.70 -9.25 -6.95
N GLY A 74 -11.01 -8.97 -5.68
CA GLY A 74 -10.46 -7.78 -5.01
C GLY A 74 -8.94 -7.83 -4.85
N LEU A 75 -8.38 -9.03 -4.69
CA LEU A 75 -6.94 -9.25 -4.69
C LEU A 75 -6.32 -9.00 -6.08
N ALA A 76 -6.95 -9.49 -7.15
CA ALA A 76 -6.50 -9.25 -8.52
C ALA A 76 -6.49 -7.75 -8.85
N GLU A 77 -7.53 -7.01 -8.45
CA GLU A 77 -7.57 -5.55 -8.58
C GLU A 77 -6.43 -4.87 -7.82
N ARG A 78 -6.14 -5.32 -6.59
CA ARG A 78 -5.01 -4.81 -5.79
C ARG A 78 -3.67 -5.06 -6.48
N VAL A 79 -3.47 -6.28 -6.99
CA VAL A 79 -2.25 -6.66 -7.71
C VAL A 79 -2.08 -5.81 -8.97
N ALA A 80 -3.15 -5.61 -9.74
CA ALA A 80 -3.14 -4.76 -10.92
C ALA A 80 -2.79 -3.30 -10.58
N ALA A 81 -3.31 -2.77 -9.47
CA ALA A 81 -3.01 -1.41 -9.01
C ALA A 81 -1.53 -1.21 -8.62
N ILE A 82 -0.83 -2.27 -8.20
CA ILE A 82 0.61 -2.21 -7.89
C ILE A 82 1.44 -2.15 -9.19
N GLY A 83 0.93 -2.66 -10.31
CA GLY A 83 1.65 -2.66 -11.59
C GLY A 83 2.88 -3.56 -11.57
N LEU A 84 2.72 -4.82 -11.11
CA LEU A 84 3.82 -5.78 -11.04
C LEU A 84 4.39 -6.10 -12.44
N PRO A 85 5.72 -6.30 -12.56
CA PRO A 85 6.31 -6.87 -13.77
C PRO A 85 5.71 -8.25 -14.07
N SER A 86 5.45 -8.53 -15.35
CA SER A 86 4.90 -9.83 -15.78
C SER A 86 5.81 -11.02 -15.44
N SER A 87 7.11 -10.79 -15.23
CA SER A 87 8.10 -11.80 -14.83
C SER A 87 7.87 -12.40 -13.43
N VAL A 88 7.14 -11.67 -12.57
CA VAL A 88 6.89 -12.04 -11.17
C VAL A 88 5.96 -13.25 -11.05
N GLY A 89 5.09 -13.48 -12.03
CA GLY A 89 4.22 -14.67 -12.05
C GLY A 89 2.87 -14.51 -11.34
N ALA A 90 2.44 -13.28 -11.04
CA ALA A 90 1.25 -13.03 -10.22
C ALA A 90 -0.05 -13.54 -10.86
N GLU A 91 -0.20 -13.40 -12.17
CA GLU A 91 -1.35 -13.91 -12.93
C GLU A 91 -1.46 -15.45 -12.82
N GLN A 92 -0.32 -16.14 -12.91
CA GLN A 92 -0.28 -17.60 -12.81
C GLN A 92 -0.69 -18.07 -11.40
N LEU A 93 -0.25 -17.35 -10.35
CA LEU A 93 -0.67 -17.63 -8.99
C LEU A 93 -2.18 -17.40 -8.78
N LEU A 94 -2.74 -16.32 -9.32
CA LEU A 94 -4.18 -16.03 -9.21
C LEU A 94 -5.02 -17.11 -9.90
N VAL A 95 -4.59 -17.59 -11.07
CA VAL A 95 -5.23 -18.72 -11.75
C VAL A 95 -5.14 -19.99 -10.92
N ALA A 96 -3.98 -20.30 -10.35
CA ALA A 96 -3.79 -21.49 -9.51
C ALA A 96 -4.67 -21.44 -8.25
N LEU A 97 -4.77 -20.27 -7.60
CA LEU A 97 -5.63 -20.06 -6.44
C LEU A 97 -7.12 -20.27 -6.77
N GLY A 98 -7.55 -19.90 -7.97
CA GLY A 98 -8.93 -20.12 -8.42
C GLY A 98 -9.31 -21.59 -8.60
N ALA A 99 -8.33 -22.48 -8.74
CA ALA A 99 -8.53 -23.93 -8.93
C ALA A 99 -8.20 -24.77 -7.69
N ALA A 100 -7.66 -24.17 -6.64
CA ALA A 100 -7.12 -24.86 -5.46
C ALA A 100 -8.15 -25.06 -4.34
N ASP A 101 -7.76 -25.88 -3.34
CA ASP A 101 -8.58 -26.15 -2.15
C ASP A 101 -8.83 -24.86 -1.32
N PRO A 102 -10.08 -24.59 -0.92
CA PRO A 102 -10.44 -23.34 -0.25
C PRO A 102 -9.70 -23.10 1.07
N GLY A 103 -9.33 -24.16 1.80
CA GLY A 103 -8.58 -24.02 3.06
C GLY A 103 -7.14 -23.54 2.85
N ARG A 104 -6.50 -23.94 1.75
CA ARG A 104 -5.17 -23.44 1.37
C ARG A 104 -5.23 -22.03 0.78
N VAL A 105 -6.25 -21.76 -0.02
CA VAL A 105 -6.50 -20.45 -0.62
C VAL A 105 -6.69 -19.38 0.44
N GLU A 106 -7.49 -19.64 1.48
CA GLU A 106 -7.76 -18.65 2.53
C GLU A 106 -6.48 -18.20 3.25
N ARG A 107 -5.56 -19.13 3.56
CA ARG A 107 -4.29 -18.79 4.21
C ARG A 107 -3.42 -17.89 3.31
N ILE A 108 -3.28 -18.26 2.05
CA ILE A 108 -2.43 -17.54 1.09
C ILE A 108 -2.99 -16.15 0.80
N VAL A 109 -4.29 -16.06 0.49
CA VAL A 109 -4.96 -14.80 0.16
C VAL A 109 -5.01 -13.85 1.35
N ARG A 110 -5.24 -14.37 2.56
CA ARG A 110 -5.41 -13.52 3.75
C ARG A 110 -4.09 -13.09 4.39
N TRP A 111 -3.05 -13.92 4.35
CA TRP A 111 -1.84 -13.70 5.14
C TRP A 111 -0.56 -13.66 4.32
N GLU A 112 -0.30 -14.66 3.47
CA GLU A 112 1.00 -14.78 2.82
C GLU A 112 1.17 -13.75 1.69
N LEU A 113 0.19 -13.67 0.79
CA LEU A 113 0.28 -12.83 -0.40
C LEU A 113 0.27 -11.32 -0.07
N PRO A 114 -0.59 -10.81 0.82
CA PRO A 114 -0.52 -9.39 1.20
C PRO A 114 0.84 -9.01 1.79
N VAL A 115 1.44 -9.87 2.63
CA VAL A 115 2.74 -9.62 3.24
C VAL A 115 3.86 -9.59 2.20
N ALA A 116 3.84 -10.52 1.23
CA ALA A 116 4.80 -10.54 0.13
C ALA A 116 4.72 -9.28 -0.73
N LEU A 117 3.50 -8.83 -1.06
CA LEU A 117 3.26 -7.61 -1.83
C LEU A 117 3.71 -6.35 -1.08
N ASP A 118 3.39 -6.24 0.21
CA ASP A 118 3.83 -5.12 1.05
C ASP A 118 5.38 -5.08 1.17
N GLY A 119 6.01 -6.25 1.30
CA GLY A 119 7.46 -6.40 1.29
C GLY A 119 8.09 -5.90 -0.02
N TYR A 120 7.52 -6.29 -1.16
CA TYR A 120 7.97 -5.83 -2.48
C TYR A 120 7.85 -4.31 -2.65
N VAL A 121 6.68 -3.73 -2.33
CA VAL A 121 6.45 -2.28 -2.46
C VAL A 121 7.43 -1.51 -1.59
N ARG A 122 7.63 -1.93 -0.33
CA ARG A 122 8.60 -1.32 0.57
C ARG A 122 10.02 -1.41 0.01
N ALA A 123 10.43 -2.57 -0.49
CA ALA A 123 11.75 -2.77 -1.06
C ALA A 123 11.99 -1.88 -2.28
N ARG A 124 11.01 -1.74 -3.19
CA ARG A 124 11.08 -0.82 -4.35
C ARG A 124 11.19 0.64 -3.94
N CYS A 125 10.44 1.08 -2.94
CA CYS A 125 10.56 2.44 -2.41
C CYS A 125 11.95 2.70 -1.82
N TRP A 126 12.54 1.70 -1.15
CA TRP A 126 13.87 1.85 -0.57
C TRP A 126 14.98 1.80 -1.62
N GLU A 127 14.88 0.91 -2.62
CA GLU A 127 15.81 0.83 -3.75
C GLU A 127 15.95 2.18 -4.49
N ALA A 128 14.84 2.92 -4.62
CA ALA A 128 14.84 4.25 -5.21
C ALA A 128 15.65 5.29 -4.41
N LEU A 129 15.79 5.10 -3.09
CA LEU A 129 16.51 6.01 -2.19
C LEU A 129 17.95 5.53 -1.91
N ALA A 130 18.16 4.23 -1.83
CA ALA A 130 19.41 3.57 -1.48
C ALA A 130 19.57 2.29 -2.32
N PRO A 131 20.14 2.40 -3.54
CA PRO A 131 20.31 1.25 -4.43
C PRO A 131 21.38 0.27 -3.90
N GLY A 132 21.30 -0.99 -4.33
CA GLY A 132 22.29 -2.04 -4.01
C GLY A 132 21.83 -3.11 -3.02
N GLY A 133 20.54 -3.16 -2.68
CA GLY A 133 19.95 -4.25 -1.91
C GLY A 133 19.64 -5.50 -2.74
N VAL A 134 18.97 -6.47 -2.12
CA VAL A 134 18.41 -7.66 -2.81
C VAL A 134 17.41 -7.20 -3.89
N ASP A 135 17.45 -7.81 -5.08
CA ASP A 135 16.48 -7.51 -6.14
C ASP A 135 15.04 -7.82 -5.66
N PRO A 136 14.19 -6.78 -5.51
CA PRO A 136 12.84 -6.96 -5.01
C PRO A 136 11.98 -7.82 -5.94
N THR A 137 12.23 -7.76 -7.26
CA THR A 137 11.47 -8.50 -8.25
C THR A 137 11.77 -9.99 -8.17
N ALA A 138 13.04 -10.36 -8.07
CA ALA A 138 13.46 -11.75 -7.86
C ALA A 138 12.96 -12.31 -6.51
N ALA A 139 13.03 -11.52 -5.44
CA ALA A 139 12.55 -11.95 -4.13
C ALA A 139 11.03 -12.21 -4.12
N LEU A 140 10.23 -11.31 -4.72
CA LEU A 140 8.79 -11.51 -4.84
C LEU A 140 8.47 -12.73 -5.71
N LYS A 141 9.15 -12.88 -6.85
CA LYS A 141 8.97 -14.04 -7.74
C LYS A 141 9.19 -15.36 -7.00
N ALA A 142 10.30 -15.49 -6.28
CA ALA A 142 10.61 -16.70 -5.51
C ALA A 142 9.52 -17.02 -4.47
N GLU A 143 8.94 -15.99 -3.88
CA GLU A 143 7.88 -16.13 -2.89
C GLU A 143 6.55 -16.57 -3.51
N LEU A 144 6.20 -16.03 -4.69
CA LEU A 144 5.01 -16.49 -5.42
C LEU A 144 5.17 -17.91 -5.95
N ASP A 145 6.36 -18.25 -6.46
CA ASP A 145 6.68 -19.60 -6.92
C ASP A 145 6.55 -20.60 -5.74
N ARG A 146 7.06 -20.23 -4.54
CA ARG A 146 6.87 -21.00 -3.30
C ARG A 146 5.40 -21.19 -2.95
N MET A 147 4.58 -20.14 -3.00
CA MET A 147 3.14 -20.25 -2.71
C MET A 147 2.43 -21.14 -3.72
N SER A 148 2.77 -21.04 -5.01
CA SER A 148 2.18 -21.87 -6.05
C SER A 148 2.49 -23.36 -5.85
N GLY A 149 3.68 -23.70 -5.34
CA GLY A 149 4.05 -25.07 -4.99
C GLY A 149 3.34 -25.64 -3.76
N LEU A 150 2.63 -24.79 -2.98
CA LEU A 150 1.85 -25.21 -1.81
C LEU A 150 0.37 -25.44 -2.13
N LEU A 151 -0.09 -25.06 -3.32
CA LEU A 151 -1.47 -25.29 -3.79
C LEU A 151 -1.64 -26.74 -4.22
#